data_AF-A0A969MXX2-F1
#
_entry.id   AF-A0A969MXX2-F1
#
_cell.length_a   1.000
_cell.length_b   1.000
_cell.length_c   1.000
_cell.angle_alpha   90.00
_cell.angle_beta   90.00
_cell.angle_gamma   90.00
#
_symmetry.space_group_name_H-M   'P 1'
#
loop_
_entity.id
_entity.type
_entity.pdbx_description
1 polymer ?
#
loop_
_entity_poly.entity_id
_entity_poly.type
_entity_poly.pdbx_seq_one_letter_code
_entity_poly.pdbx_strand_id
1 'polypeptide(L)'
;MIEAERTSELSFEQPGLLMALQVEEGAAIAPGEIIARLDTRQLEAQRSGLLAQRDQARAVLSELENGPRQETIAATQAQLAQEKARLRELQTGPRSENIDAAGSRVQDLQEQLELAQLQTQRRQALYQEGAISQEQFDQVATQEDSIQARLGAARSELEELQTGTRPEQIQAQQAQVQAVRSQLDELVAGTRREQIEAQQAQIQQIEAQIAEIEILIEKNILRAPFPGTVSLRYLDEGTVVSPGQAVVRLVEDSRLKARIGVPPSVISRLTPGRQYPVEVNGDTYDATVLSILPELDSATRTQTAILALPPTVVPGAIARLEIDRSQSTEGYWLPTSALVRGERGLWACYALVAIPGPEEELPRGTAQIERRTVEVLYTEGDRSLVRGMLQPGDQVVKTGTQQFVPGQFVRGVEES
;
A
#
# COMPACT_ATOMS: atom_id res chain seq x y z
N MET A 1 -16.88 -15.96 31.83
CA MET A 1 -15.42 -15.87 31.96
C MET A 1 -14.97 -14.59 31.27
N ILE A 2 -13.94 -13.93 31.81
CA ILE A 2 -13.37 -12.72 31.21
C ILE A 2 -12.27 -13.12 30.24
N GLU A 3 -12.30 -12.55 29.05
CA GLU A 3 -11.39 -12.84 27.95
C GLU A 3 -10.88 -11.52 27.38
N ALA A 4 -9.63 -11.53 26.93
CA ALA A 4 -9.10 -10.44 26.12
C ALA A 4 -9.83 -10.41 24.78
N GLU A 5 -10.07 -9.22 24.23
CA GLU A 5 -10.70 -9.10 22.92
C GLU A 5 -9.87 -9.77 21.81
N ARG A 6 -8.55 -9.72 21.92
CA ARG A 6 -7.62 -10.36 20.99
C ARG A 6 -6.54 -11.13 21.73
N THR A 7 -6.28 -12.32 21.24
CA THR A 7 -5.09 -13.12 21.56
C THR A 7 -4.51 -13.57 20.25
N SER A 8 -3.20 -13.42 20.07
CA SER A 8 -2.52 -13.83 18.84
C SER A 8 -1.19 -14.49 19.16
N GLU A 9 -0.95 -15.64 18.55
CA GLU A 9 0.37 -16.26 18.51
C GLU A 9 1.10 -15.65 17.32
N LEU A 10 2.19 -14.94 17.61
CA LEU A 10 2.96 -14.23 16.60
C LEU A 10 4.12 -15.11 16.13
N SER A 11 4.24 -15.26 14.82
CA SER A 11 5.21 -16.12 14.16
C SER A 11 5.80 -15.44 12.93
N PHE A 12 6.97 -15.89 12.50
CA PHE A 12 7.53 -15.48 11.22
C PHE A 12 6.92 -16.30 10.06
N GLU A 13 6.75 -15.66 8.91
CA GLU A 13 6.38 -16.32 7.66
C GLU A 13 7.58 -17.02 6.99
N GLN A 14 8.80 -16.58 7.32
CA GLN A 14 10.04 -17.05 6.72
C GLN A 14 10.86 -17.85 7.74
N PRO A 15 11.60 -18.89 7.30
CA PRO A 15 12.55 -19.57 8.17
C PRO A 15 13.80 -18.70 8.40
N GLY A 16 14.41 -18.81 9.56
CA GLY A 16 15.67 -18.10 9.82
C GLY A 16 16.18 -18.27 11.24
N LEU A 17 17.43 -17.85 11.46
CA LEU A 17 18.01 -17.79 12.80
C LEU A 17 17.44 -16.57 13.53
N LEU A 18 16.85 -16.78 14.72
CA LEU A 18 16.39 -15.70 15.59
C LEU A 18 17.61 -14.98 16.18
N MET A 19 17.87 -13.77 15.69
CA MET A 19 19.03 -12.96 16.10
C MET A 19 18.77 -12.17 17.37
N ALA A 20 17.54 -11.68 17.55
CA ALA A 20 17.17 -10.88 18.70
C ALA A 20 15.69 -11.08 19.04
N LEU A 21 15.40 -11.14 20.34
CA LEU A 21 14.07 -11.19 20.92
C LEU A 21 13.98 -10.10 21.99
N GLN A 22 13.44 -8.95 21.60
CA GLN A 22 13.54 -7.69 22.36
C GLN A 22 12.49 -7.57 23.47
N VAL A 23 11.82 -8.66 23.82
CA VAL A 23 10.68 -8.66 24.74
C VAL A 23 10.78 -9.79 25.76
N GLU A 24 10.29 -9.51 26.96
CA GLU A 24 10.18 -10.46 28.05
C GLU A 24 8.71 -10.78 28.34
N GLU A 25 8.47 -11.91 29.02
CA GLU A 25 7.13 -12.26 29.50
C GLU A 25 6.64 -11.22 30.51
N GLY A 26 5.39 -10.78 30.37
CA GLY A 26 4.80 -9.71 31.17
C GLY A 26 5.12 -8.29 30.68
N ALA A 27 5.95 -8.13 29.64
CA ALA A 27 6.21 -6.81 29.06
C ALA A 27 5.00 -6.28 28.27
N ALA A 28 4.67 -5.01 28.47
CA ALA A 28 3.69 -4.28 27.67
C ALA A 28 4.34 -3.80 26.37
N ILE A 29 3.62 -3.93 25.26
CA ILE A 29 4.11 -3.65 23.91
C ILE A 29 3.14 -2.72 23.19
N ALA A 30 3.66 -1.71 22.50
CA ALA A 30 2.90 -0.80 21.67
C ALA A 30 2.66 -1.39 20.25
N PRO A 31 1.60 -0.98 19.53
CA PRO A 31 1.38 -1.41 18.15
C PRO A 31 2.55 -0.98 17.26
N GLY A 32 3.04 -1.90 16.43
CA GLY A 32 4.16 -1.69 15.50
C GLY A 32 5.56 -1.83 16.11
N GLU A 33 5.66 -1.95 17.43
CA GLU A 33 6.91 -2.19 18.13
C GLU A 33 7.54 -3.53 17.73
N ILE A 34 8.86 -3.57 17.70
CA ILE A 34 9.63 -4.73 17.22
C ILE A 34 9.76 -5.72 18.36
N ILE A 35 9.30 -6.94 18.10
CA ILE A 35 9.32 -8.06 19.04
C ILE A 35 10.59 -8.88 18.82
N ALA A 36 10.84 -9.25 17.57
CA ALA A 36 11.89 -10.18 17.20
C ALA A 36 12.46 -9.86 15.81
N ARG A 37 13.70 -10.28 15.59
CA ARG A 37 14.38 -10.15 14.29
C ARG A 37 15.08 -11.45 13.92
N LEU A 38 14.89 -11.89 12.68
CA LEU A 38 15.68 -12.95 12.08
C LEU A 38 16.99 -12.39 11.46
N ASP A 39 17.93 -13.28 11.12
CA ASP A 39 19.17 -12.92 10.44
C ASP A 39 18.92 -12.43 9.00
N THR A 40 19.13 -11.13 8.77
CA THR A 40 18.94 -10.47 7.47
C THR A 40 20.25 -10.22 6.72
N ARG A 41 21.42 -10.62 7.23
CA ARG A 41 22.73 -10.23 6.66
C ARG A 41 22.88 -10.60 5.19
N GLN A 42 22.37 -11.77 4.80
CA GLN A 42 22.40 -12.21 3.41
C GLN A 42 21.47 -11.36 2.52
N LEU A 43 20.27 -11.02 3.01
CA LEU A 43 19.32 -10.18 2.28
C LEU A 43 19.85 -8.75 2.14
N GLU A 44 20.46 -8.20 3.18
CA GLU A 44 21.11 -6.88 3.15
C GLU A 44 22.27 -6.84 2.16
N ALA A 45 23.09 -7.90 2.09
CA ALA A 45 24.15 -8.02 1.11
C ALA A 45 23.61 -8.10 -0.32
N GLN A 46 22.53 -8.88 -0.56
CA GLN A 46 21.86 -8.95 -1.86
C GLN A 46 21.29 -7.60 -2.28
N ARG A 47 20.59 -6.92 -1.37
CA ARG A 47 20.07 -5.55 -1.57
C ARG A 47 21.18 -4.58 -1.95
N SER A 48 22.29 -4.61 -1.22
CA SER A 48 23.46 -3.76 -1.50
C SER A 48 24.02 -4.02 -2.91
N GLY A 49 24.11 -5.30 -3.31
CA GLY A 49 24.50 -5.69 -4.67
C GLY A 49 23.56 -5.15 -5.75
N LEU A 50 22.24 -5.25 -5.53
CA LEU A 50 21.24 -4.72 -6.47
C LEU A 50 21.26 -3.18 -6.55
N LEU A 51 21.49 -2.50 -5.42
CA LEU A 51 21.65 -1.04 -5.41
C LEU A 51 22.85 -0.60 -6.25
N ALA A 52 23.98 -1.29 -6.12
CA ALA A 52 25.16 -1.02 -6.95
C ALA A 52 24.88 -1.27 -8.45
N GLN A 53 24.15 -2.34 -8.79
CA GLN A 53 23.75 -2.62 -10.18
C GLN A 53 22.82 -1.53 -10.74
N ARG A 54 21.86 -1.05 -9.95
CA ARG A 54 20.98 0.06 -10.31
C ARG A 54 21.78 1.33 -10.57
N ASP A 55 22.74 1.63 -9.70
CA ASP A 55 23.55 2.85 -9.82
C ASP A 55 24.46 2.79 -11.06
N GLN A 56 25.04 1.62 -11.37
CA GLN A 56 25.73 1.39 -12.63
C GLN A 56 24.80 1.58 -13.84
N ALA A 57 23.59 1.01 -13.81
CA ALA A 57 22.62 1.14 -14.90
C ALA A 57 22.16 2.60 -15.11
N ARG A 58 22.02 3.37 -14.02
CA ARG A 58 21.74 4.82 -14.07
C ARG A 58 22.89 5.63 -14.64
N ALA A 59 24.14 5.26 -14.35
CA ALA A 59 25.31 5.90 -14.95
C ALA A 59 25.32 5.70 -16.47
N VAL A 60 25.02 4.49 -16.94
CA VAL A 60 24.88 4.19 -18.38
C VAL A 60 23.72 4.99 -19.00
N LEU A 61 22.57 5.07 -18.33
CA LEU A 61 21.45 5.89 -18.82
C LEU A 61 21.85 7.36 -18.97
N SER A 62 22.54 7.93 -17.98
CA SER A 62 23.04 9.30 -18.04
C SER A 62 24.02 9.50 -19.20
N GLU A 63 24.90 8.52 -19.47
CA GLU A 63 25.78 8.57 -20.64
C GLU A 63 24.97 8.58 -21.95
N LEU A 64 23.91 7.76 -22.04
CA LEU A 64 23.04 7.75 -23.21
C LEU A 64 22.29 9.08 -23.37
N GLU A 65 21.71 9.62 -22.29
CA GLU A 65 20.96 10.88 -22.30
C GLU A 65 21.82 12.10 -22.67
N ASN A 66 23.08 12.12 -22.24
CA ASN A 66 24.02 13.19 -22.58
C ASN A 66 24.47 13.14 -24.06
N GLY A 67 24.21 12.03 -24.74
CA GLY A 67 24.49 11.85 -26.16
C GLY A 67 25.99 11.90 -26.51
N PRO A 68 26.32 11.92 -27.82
CA PRO A 68 27.70 12.05 -28.25
C PRO A 68 28.25 13.43 -27.90
N ARG A 69 29.52 13.44 -27.49
CA ARG A 69 30.28 14.63 -27.10
C ARG A 69 30.19 15.72 -28.17
N GLN A 70 29.99 16.98 -27.75
CA GLN A 70 29.92 18.13 -28.65
C GLN A 70 31.18 18.26 -29.51
N GLU A 71 32.33 17.87 -28.97
CA GLU A 71 33.61 17.85 -29.66
C GLU A 71 33.59 16.89 -30.85
N THR A 72 32.95 15.73 -30.71
CA THR A 72 32.80 14.75 -31.80
C THR A 72 31.87 15.31 -32.88
N ILE A 73 30.73 15.88 -32.49
CA ILE A 73 29.78 16.50 -33.43
C ILE A 73 30.47 17.63 -34.20
N ALA A 74 31.21 18.50 -33.51
CA ALA A 74 31.95 19.60 -34.11
C ALA A 74 33.06 19.11 -35.06
N ALA A 75 33.79 18.05 -34.70
CA ALA A 75 34.80 17.45 -35.56
C ALA A 75 34.19 16.88 -36.85
N THR A 76 33.07 16.15 -36.77
CA THR A 76 32.37 15.63 -37.95
C THR A 76 31.75 16.75 -38.79
N GLN A 77 31.25 17.83 -38.16
CA GLN A 77 30.80 19.02 -38.88
C GLN A 77 31.93 19.70 -39.66
N ALA A 78 33.12 19.83 -39.04
CA ALA A 78 34.30 20.36 -39.70
C ALA A 78 34.74 19.49 -40.89
N GLN A 79 34.70 18.16 -40.73
CA GLN A 79 34.96 17.22 -41.81
C GLN A 79 33.95 17.37 -42.95
N LEU A 80 32.65 17.51 -42.64
CA LEU A 80 31.62 17.76 -43.66
C LEU A 80 31.86 19.08 -44.40
N ALA A 81 32.27 20.13 -43.69
CA ALA A 81 32.61 21.41 -44.29
C ALA A 81 33.81 21.29 -45.25
N GLN A 82 34.84 20.52 -44.87
CA GLN A 82 36.00 20.24 -45.71
C GLN A 82 35.61 19.48 -46.99
N GLU A 83 34.83 18.41 -46.88
CA GLU A 83 34.40 17.62 -48.06
C GLU A 83 33.50 18.43 -49.01
N LYS A 84 32.66 19.32 -48.45
CA LYS A 84 31.86 20.27 -49.24
C LYS A 84 32.73 21.31 -49.95
N ALA A 85 33.79 21.80 -49.30
CA ALA A 85 34.72 22.73 -49.92
C ALA A 85 35.46 22.07 -51.09
N ARG A 86 35.92 20.83 -50.92
CA ARG A 86 36.54 20.04 -51.99
C ARG A 86 35.57 19.78 -53.15
N LEU A 87 34.31 19.48 -52.86
CA LEU A 87 33.30 19.34 -53.91
C LEU A 87 33.11 20.64 -54.72
N ARG A 88 33.06 21.80 -54.04
CA ARG A 88 32.95 23.10 -54.73
C ARG A 88 34.16 23.39 -55.60
N GLU A 89 35.36 23.05 -55.13
CA GLU A 89 36.59 23.17 -55.92
C GLU A 89 36.51 22.34 -57.21
N LEU A 90 36.12 21.07 -57.11
CA LEU A 90 35.91 20.20 -58.27
C LEU A 90 34.81 20.71 -59.21
N GLN A 91 33.74 21.31 -58.69
CA GLN A 91 32.65 21.87 -59.50
C GLN A 91 33.04 23.18 -60.19
N THR A 92 33.92 23.97 -59.58
CA THR A 92 34.40 25.25 -60.16
C THR A 92 35.34 24.99 -61.33
N GLY A 93 36.09 23.87 -61.30
CA GLY A 93 36.95 23.45 -62.39
C GLY A 93 38.20 24.32 -62.54
N PRO A 94 38.90 24.23 -63.68
CA PRO A 94 40.08 25.03 -63.97
C PRO A 94 39.78 26.53 -63.94
N ARG A 95 40.73 27.32 -63.46
CA ARG A 95 40.62 28.78 -63.46
C ARG A 95 40.51 29.33 -64.88
N SER A 96 39.70 30.37 -65.07
CA SER A 96 39.53 31.06 -66.36
C SER A 96 40.87 31.47 -66.96
N GLU A 97 41.80 31.93 -66.13
CA GLU A 97 43.13 32.37 -66.53
C GLU A 97 43.95 31.25 -67.19
N ASN A 98 43.77 30.00 -66.75
CA ASN A 98 44.44 28.85 -67.35
C ASN A 98 43.82 28.50 -68.71
N ILE A 99 42.50 28.60 -68.82
CA ILE A 99 41.76 28.37 -70.07
C ILE A 99 42.16 29.43 -71.11
N ASP A 100 42.22 30.69 -70.69
CA ASP A 100 42.61 31.81 -71.55
C ASP A 100 44.07 31.71 -72.01
N ALA A 101 44.98 31.29 -71.14
CA ALA A 101 46.39 31.05 -71.49
C ALA A 101 46.53 29.91 -72.51
N ALA A 102 45.80 28.81 -72.34
CA ALA A 102 45.77 27.71 -73.30
C ALA A 102 45.13 28.14 -74.63
N GLY A 103 44.07 28.96 -74.59
CA GLY A 103 43.44 29.55 -75.77
C GLY A 103 44.40 30.45 -76.56
N SER A 104 45.14 31.30 -75.85
CA SER A 104 46.18 32.15 -76.44
C SER A 104 47.28 31.32 -77.11
N ARG A 105 47.70 30.22 -76.49
CA ARG A 105 48.69 29.30 -77.06
C ARG A 105 48.21 28.62 -78.34
N VAL A 106 46.94 28.22 -78.39
CA VAL A 106 46.30 27.67 -79.60
C VAL A 106 46.30 28.72 -80.70
N GLN A 107 45.95 29.97 -80.38
CA GLN A 107 45.95 31.08 -81.33
C GLN A 107 47.36 31.35 -81.89
N ASP A 108 48.38 31.47 -81.03
CA ASP A 108 49.76 31.69 -81.44
C ASP A 108 50.26 30.58 -82.40
N LEU A 109 49.94 29.32 -82.12
CA LEU A 109 50.31 28.18 -82.96
C LEU A 109 49.52 28.14 -84.27
N GLN A 110 48.28 28.64 -84.30
CA GLN A 110 47.50 28.82 -85.53
C GLN A 110 48.16 29.86 -86.44
N GLU A 111 48.54 31.01 -85.91
CA GLU A 111 49.23 32.06 -86.67
C GLU A 111 50.57 31.57 -87.23
N GLN A 112 51.32 30.80 -86.44
CA GLN A 112 52.57 30.16 -86.89
C GLN A 112 52.33 29.13 -87.99
N LEU A 113 51.24 28.36 -87.92
CA LEU A 113 50.90 27.36 -88.96
C LEU A 113 50.51 28.05 -90.27
N GLU A 114 49.72 29.12 -90.23
CA GLU A 114 49.36 29.89 -91.42
C GLU A 114 50.61 30.45 -92.13
N LEU A 115 51.56 30.99 -91.36
CA LEU A 115 52.83 31.45 -91.90
C LEU A 115 53.63 30.30 -92.51
N ALA A 116 53.70 29.14 -91.83
CA ALA A 116 54.42 27.96 -92.30
C ALA A 116 53.82 27.42 -93.61
N GLN A 117 52.50 27.30 -93.70
CA GLN A 117 51.77 26.90 -94.91
C GLN A 117 52.08 27.82 -96.10
N LEU A 118 52.07 29.13 -95.88
CA LEU A 118 52.42 30.10 -96.91
C LEU A 118 53.87 29.94 -97.38
N GLN A 119 54.79 29.66 -96.46
CA GLN A 119 56.19 29.38 -96.78
C GLN A 119 56.34 28.08 -97.57
N THR A 120 55.67 27.00 -97.17
CA THR A 120 55.65 25.72 -97.89
C THR A 120 55.10 25.89 -99.31
N GLN A 121 53.96 26.57 -99.48
CA GLN A 121 53.36 26.84 -100.80
C GLN A 121 54.31 27.61 -101.72
N ARG A 122 54.96 28.67 -101.20
CA ARG A 122 55.95 29.44 -101.96
C ARG A 122 57.16 28.60 -102.35
N ARG A 123 57.65 27.74 -101.44
CA ARG A 123 58.78 26.84 -101.71
C ARG A 123 58.41 25.71 -102.67
N GLN A 124 57.18 25.22 -102.63
CA GLN A 124 56.67 24.20 -103.56
C GLN A 124 56.69 24.72 -105.01
N ALA A 125 56.25 25.96 -105.24
CA ALA A 125 56.33 26.60 -106.56
C ALA A 125 57.78 26.70 -107.06
N LEU A 126 58.70 27.16 -106.20
CA LEU A 126 60.13 27.28 -106.53
C LEU A 126 60.80 25.91 -106.79
N TYR A 127 60.36 24.86 -106.11
CA TYR A 127 60.84 23.49 -106.34
C TYR A 127 60.37 22.95 -107.70
N GLN A 128 59.10 23.18 -108.06
CA GLN A 128 58.56 22.80 -109.37
C GLN A 128 59.26 23.52 -110.53
N GLU A 129 59.73 24.75 -110.30
CA GLU A 129 60.54 25.54 -111.24
C GLU A 129 62.03 25.15 -111.25
N GLY A 130 62.47 24.24 -110.36
CA GLY A 130 63.87 23.78 -110.25
C GLY A 130 64.82 24.75 -109.54
N ALA A 131 64.30 25.78 -108.86
CA ALA A 131 65.08 26.85 -108.24
C ALA A 131 65.61 26.52 -106.82
N ILE A 132 65.13 25.45 -106.19
CA ILE A 132 65.57 24.97 -104.86
C ILE A 132 65.77 23.44 -104.85
N SER A 133 66.53 22.92 -103.88
CA SER A 133 66.74 21.46 -103.73
C SER A 133 65.59 20.77 -102.99
N GLN A 134 65.48 19.44 -103.16
CA GLN A 134 64.51 18.62 -102.43
C GLN A 134 64.68 18.75 -100.91
N GLU A 135 65.93 18.74 -100.41
CA GLU A 135 66.22 18.93 -98.99
C GLU A 135 65.69 20.28 -98.46
N GLN A 136 65.82 21.36 -99.24
CA GLN A 136 65.32 22.68 -98.84
C GLN A 136 63.79 22.75 -98.80
N PHE A 137 63.09 21.97 -99.63
CA PHE A 137 61.64 21.84 -99.58
C PHE A 137 61.21 20.98 -98.39
N ASP A 138 61.84 19.80 -98.22
CA ASP A 138 61.54 18.86 -97.13
C ASP A 138 61.75 19.48 -95.75
N GLN A 139 62.73 20.39 -95.59
CA GLN A 139 62.93 21.14 -94.34
C GLN A 139 61.72 22.01 -93.97
N VAL A 140 61.11 22.70 -94.94
CA VAL A 140 59.95 23.58 -94.69
C VAL A 140 58.69 22.75 -94.50
N ALA A 141 58.52 21.67 -95.26
CA ALA A 141 57.44 20.71 -95.07
C ALA A 141 57.48 20.07 -93.66
N THR A 142 58.67 19.64 -93.22
CA THR A 142 58.86 19.09 -91.86
C THR A 142 58.58 20.14 -90.78
N GLN A 143 58.92 21.41 -91.03
CA GLN A 143 58.65 22.50 -90.11
C GLN A 143 57.13 22.75 -89.96
N GLU A 144 56.38 22.75 -91.07
CA GLU A 144 54.92 22.83 -91.09
C GLU A 144 54.29 21.68 -90.29
N ASP A 145 54.68 20.43 -90.60
CA ASP A 145 54.20 19.24 -89.88
C ASP A 145 54.45 19.35 -88.36
N SER A 146 55.61 19.88 -87.97
CA SER A 146 55.96 20.06 -86.57
C SER A 146 55.08 21.09 -85.85
N ILE A 147 54.70 22.18 -86.53
CA ILE A 147 53.80 23.21 -85.97
C ILE A 147 52.37 22.66 -85.91
N GLN A 148 51.94 21.93 -86.94
CA GLN A 148 50.64 21.28 -86.96
C GLN A 148 50.49 20.27 -85.81
N ALA A 149 51.52 19.46 -85.54
CA ALA A 149 51.53 18.54 -84.40
C ALA A 149 51.44 19.27 -83.05
N ARG A 150 52.16 20.38 -82.89
CA ARG A 150 52.10 21.22 -81.67
C ARG A 150 50.73 21.88 -81.50
N LEU A 151 50.13 22.37 -82.58
CA LEU A 151 48.78 22.94 -82.56
C LEU A 151 47.75 21.89 -82.16
N GLY A 152 47.86 20.67 -82.69
CA GLY A 152 47.02 19.54 -82.28
C GLY A 152 47.12 19.27 -80.77
N ALA A 153 48.34 19.21 -80.24
CA ALA A 153 48.57 19.03 -78.81
C ALA A 153 47.99 20.18 -77.96
N ALA A 154 48.19 21.43 -78.37
CA ALA A 154 47.65 22.60 -77.66
C ALA A 154 46.12 22.66 -77.68
N ARG A 155 45.48 22.23 -78.79
CA ARG A 155 44.01 22.13 -78.87
C ARG A 155 43.47 21.06 -77.92
N SER A 156 44.11 19.90 -77.86
CA SER A 156 43.73 18.87 -76.89
C SER A 156 43.91 19.32 -75.44
N GLU A 157 44.98 20.08 -75.14
CA GLU A 157 45.18 20.69 -73.81
C GLU A 157 44.07 21.69 -73.45
N LEU A 158 43.69 22.57 -74.39
CA LEU A 158 42.58 23.50 -74.19
C LEU A 158 41.24 22.77 -73.99
N GLU A 159 40.97 21.75 -74.80
CA GLU A 159 39.74 20.95 -74.71
C GLU A 159 39.65 20.20 -73.36
N GLU A 160 40.76 19.68 -72.85
CA GLU A 160 40.83 19.07 -71.51
C GLU A 160 40.50 20.10 -70.41
N LEU A 161 41.06 21.31 -70.50
CA LEU A 161 40.76 22.39 -69.54
C LEU A 161 39.31 22.89 -69.63
N GLN A 162 38.73 22.94 -70.83
CA GLN A 162 37.33 23.36 -71.05
C GLN A 162 36.33 22.30 -70.61
N THR A 163 36.64 21.03 -70.81
CA THR A 163 35.83 19.90 -70.31
C THR A 163 35.83 19.86 -68.78
N GLY A 164 36.90 20.37 -68.16
CA GLY A 164 37.01 20.56 -66.73
C GLY A 164 37.07 19.24 -65.98
N THR A 165 36.46 19.20 -64.79
CA THR A 165 36.51 18.01 -63.92
C THR A 165 35.56 16.93 -64.41
N ARG A 166 36.01 15.67 -64.38
CA ARG A 166 35.22 14.53 -64.86
C ARG A 166 33.95 14.32 -64.00
N PRO A 167 32.77 14.06 -64.59
CA PRO A 167 31.53 13.82 -63.84
C PRO A 167 31.64 12.70 -62.80
N GLU A 168 32.42 11.66 -63.08
CA GLU A 168 32.64 10.52 -62.18
C GLU A 168 33.40 10.95 -60.91
N GLN A 169 34.33 11.91 -61.03
CA GLN A 169 35.05 12.45 -59.88
C GLN A 169 34.14 13.32 -59.02
N ILE A 170 33.29 14.13 -59.63
CA ILE A 170 32.29 14.93 -58.92
C ILE A 170 31.31 14.01 -58.20
N GLN A 171 30.82 12.96 -58.85
CA GLN A 171 29.90 11.99 -58.26
C GLN A 171 30.55 11.24 -57.09
N ALA A 172 31.81 10.82 -57.22
CA ALA A 172 32.55 10.18 -56.14
C ALA A 172 32.70 11.13 -54.92
N GLN A 173 33.02 12.40 -55.16
CA GLN A 173 33.11 13.39 -54.09
C GLN A 173 31.75 13.70 -53.47
N GLN A 174 30.67 13.73 -54.25
CA GLN A 174 29.30 13.87 -53.73
C GLN A 174 28.92 12.71 -52.82
N ALA A 175 29.28 11.47 -53.20
CA ALA A 175 29.06 10.30 -52.36
C ALA A 175 29.82 10.42 -51.03
N GLN A 176 31.05 10.96 -51.05
CA GLN A 176 31.82 11.21 -49.84
C GLN A 176 31.15 12.24 -48.91
N VAL A 177 30.67 13.36 -49.47
CA VAL A 177 29.90 14.37 -48.71
C VAL A 177 28.64 13.75 -48.09
N GLN A 178 27.92 12.92 -48.85
CA GLN A 178 26.72 12.27 -48.35
C GLN A 178 27.02 11.26 -47.24
N ALA A 179 28.11 10.50 -47.35
CA ALA A 179 28.53 9.56 -46.30
C ALA A 179 28.83 10.29 -44.97
N VAL A 180 29.62 11.37 -45.02
CA VAL A 180 29.93 12.16 -43.81
C VAL A 180 28.68 12.85 -43.25
N ARG A 181 27.76 13.28 -44.12
CA ARG A 181 26.47 13.85 -43.69
C ARG A 181 25.63 12.81 -42.95
N SER A 182 25.47 11.60 -43.49
CA SER A 182 24.74 10.53 -42.81
C SER A 182 25.36 10.20 -41.46
N GLN A 183 26.69 10.17 -41.37
CA GLN A 183 27.40 9.96 -40.11
C GLN A 183 27.12 11.09 -39.09
N LEU A 184 27.08 12.35 -39.54
CA LEU A 184 26.71 13.46 -38.67
C LEU A 184 25.25 13.36 -38.21
N ASP A 185 24.34 13.02 -39.12
CA ASP A 185 22.91 12.86 -38.82
C ASP A 185 22.69 11.75 -37.79
N GLU A 186 23.43 10.64 -37.87
CA GLU A 186 23.43 9.57 -36.85
C GLU A 186 23.94 10.05 -35.49
N LEU A 187 25.00 10.87 -35.46
CA LEU A 187 25.51 11.45 -34.21
C LEU A 187 24.53 12.47 -33.61
N VAL A 188 23.89 13.31 -34.43
CA VAL A 188 22.95 14.34 -33.99
C VAL A 188 21.60 13.77 -33.57
N ALA A 189 21.13 12.72 -34.25
CA ALA A 189 19.97 11.95 -33.81
C ALA A 189 20.19 11.31 -32.43
N GLY A 190 21.45 11.22 -31.99
CA GLY A 190 21.85 10.83 -30.65
C GLY A 190 21.60 9.35 -30.41
N THR A 191 21.41 8.99 -29.14
CA THR A 191 21.00 7.64 -28.78
C THR A 191 19.54 7.43 -29.14
N ARG A 192 19.27 6.34 -29.84
CA ARG A 192 17.91 5.90 -30.21
C ARG A 192 17.01 5.90 -28.98
N ARG A 193 15.79 6.45 -29.11
CA ARG A 193 14.80 6.49 -28.02
C ARG A 193 14.55 5.09 -27.47
N GLU A 194 14.58 4.09 -28.34
CA GLU A 194 14.45 2.68 -28.01
C GLU A 194 15.56 2.17 -27.09
N GLN A 195 16.79 2.68 -27.21
CA GLN A 195 17.91 2.33 -26.33
C GLN A 195 17.75 2.96 -24.94
N ILE A 196 17.31 4.21 -24.87
CA ILE A 196 16.98 4.89 -23.61
C ILE A 196 15.83 4.15 -22.91
N GLU A 197 14.75 3.84 -23.63
CA GLU A 197 13.60 3.11 -23.09
C GLU A 197 14.00 1.69 -22.63
N ALA A 198 14.83 0.97 -23.39
CA ALA A 198 15.36 -0.33 -22.98
C ALA A 198 16.21 -0.24 -21.70
N GLN A 199 17.07 0.78 -21.59
CA GLN A 199 17.88 1.00 -20.40
C GLN A 199 17.04 1.42 -19.19
N GLN A 200 16.00 2.23 -19.38
CA GLN A 200 15.03 2.57 -18.35
C GLN A 200 14.26 1.33 -17.86
N ALA A 201 13.84 0.45 -18.78
CA ALA A 201 13.19 -0.82 -18.44
C ALA A 201 14.13 -1.72 -17.62
N GLN A 202 15.43 -1.76 -17.94
CA GLN A 202 16.42 -2.49 -17.15
C GLN A 202 16.53 -1.93 -15.72
N ILE A 203 16.53 -0.61 -15.54
CA ILE A 203 16.53 0.01 -14.21
C ILE A 203 15.26 -0.36 -13.44
N GLN A 204 14.09 -0.29 -14.08
CA GLN A 204 12.81 -0.67 -13.46
C GLN A 204 12.80 -2.14 -13.01
N GLN A 205 13.38 -3.04 -13.80
CA GLN A 205 13.52 -4.44 -13.42
C GLN A 205 14.39 -4.62 -12.17
N ILE A 206 15.52 -3.89 -12.08
CA ILE A 206 16.39 -3.92 -10.90
C ILE A 206 15.67 -3.32 -9.68
N GLU A 207 14.93 -2.23 -9.86
CA GLU A 207 14.15 -1.61 -8.78
C GLU A 207 13.06 -2.55 -8.26
N ALA A 208 12.41 -3.32 -9.12
CA ALA A 208 11.46 -4.35 -8.71
C ALA A 208 12.12 -5.47 -7.88
N GLN A 209 13.33 -5.90 -8.26
CA GLN A 209 14.10 -6.87 -7.48
C GLN A 209 14.52 -6.31 -6.12
N ILE A 210 14.92 -5.02 -6.05
CA ILE A 210 15.21 -4.35 -4.77
C ILE A 210 13.96 -4.36 -3.90
N ALA A 211 12.80 -3.99 -4.44
CA ALA A 211 11.55 -3.97 -3.70
C ALA A 211 11.17 -5.35 -3.15
N GLU A 212 11.40 -6.42 -3.92
CA GLU A 212 11.20 -7.79 -3.47
C GLU A 212 12.10 -8.14 -2.26
N ILE A 213 13.39 -7.80 -2.32
CA ILE A 213 14.31 -8.04 -1.19
C ILE A 213 13.93 -7.19 0.03
N GLU A 214 13.49 -5.95 -0.15
CA GLU A 214 13.03 -5.10 0.96
C GLU A 214 11.83 -5.72 1.69
N ILE A 215 10.87 -6.27 0.94
CA ILE A 215 9.72 -6.98 1.52
C ILE A 215 10.20 -8.19 2.32
N LEU A 216 11.19 -8.94 1.82
CA LEU A 216 11.75 -10.07 2.56
C LEU A 216 12.45 -9.62 3.84
N ILE A 217 13.20 -8.52 3.82
CA ILE A 217 13.83 -7.94 5.01
C ILE A 217 12.76 -7.51 6.02
N GLU A 218 11.68 -6.86 5.57
CA GLU A 218 10.58 -6.44 6.43
C GLU A 218 9.88 -7.65 7.07
N LYS A 219 9.64 -8.72 6.30
CA LYS A 219 9.06 -9.98 6.81
C LYS A 219 9.95 -10.72 7.80
N ASN A 220 11.24 -10.39 7.89
CA ASN A 220 12.17 -10.90 8.89
C ASN A 220 12.16 -10.08 10.19
N ILE A 221 11.27 -9.09 10.31
CA ILE A 221 11.03 -8.31 11.52
C ILE A 221 9.62 -8.61 12.03
N LEU A 222 9.50 -9.22 13.20
CA LEU A 222 8.22 -9.48 13.84
C LEU A 222 7.79 -8.24 14.62
N ARG A 223 6.61 -7.70 14.30
CA ARG A 223 6.03 -6.52 14.96
C ARG A 223 4.72 -6.84 15.64
N ALA A 224 4.39 -6.09 16.68
CA ALA A 224 3.11 -6.21 17.36
C ALA A 224 1.96 -5.65 16.50
N PRO A 225 0.90 -6.44 16.20
CA PRO A 225 -0.24 -5.96 15.42
C PRO A 225 -1.21 -5.07 16.21
N PHE A 226 -1.16 -5.09 17.54
CA PHE A 226 -2.00 -4.31 18.45
C PHE A 226 -1.27 -4.12 19.79
N PRO A 227 -1.65 -3.12 20.63
CA PRO A 227 -1.11 -2.99 21.98
C PRO A 227 -1.51 -4.17 22.87
N GLY A 228 -0.59 -4.66 23.67
CA GLY A 228 -0.90 -5.71 24.62
C GLY A 228 0.30 -6.16 25.43
N THR A 229 0.09 -7.19 26.24
CA THR A 229 1.13 -7.76 27.09
C THR A 229 1.58 -9.12 26.55
N VAL A 230 2.88 -9.40 26.56
CA VAL A 230 3.43 -10.70 26.21
C VAL A 230 3.06 -11.71 27.29
N SER A 231 2.19 -12.65 26.95
CA SER A 231 1.74 -13.68 27.89
C SER A 231 2.72 -14.85 27.98
N LEU A 232 3.31 -15.27 26.86
CA LEU A 232 4.25 -16.39 26.79
C LEU A 232 5.31 -16.14 25.72
N ARG A 233 6.51 -16.64 25.98
CA ARG A 233 7.63 -16.67 25.05
C ARG A 233 7.98 -18.11 24.73
N TYR A 234 7.84 -18.51 23.46
CA TYR A 234 8.03 -19.91 23.06
C TYR A 234 9.47 -20.24 22.66
N LEU A 235 10.26 -19.24 22.25
CA LEU A 235 11.60 -19.42 21.69
C LEU A 235 12.61 -18.48 22.35
N ASP A 236 13.87 -18.90 22.32
CA ASP A 236 15.02 -18.09 22.76
C ASP A 236 15.88 -17.66 21.57
N GLU A 237 16.64 -16.58 21.75
CA GLU A 237 17.63 -16.11 20.78
C GLU A 237 18.64 -17.21 20.41
N GLY A 238 19.11 -17.19 19.15
CA GLY A 238 19.98 -18.23 18.59
C GLY A 238 19.23 -19.48 18.13
N THR A 239 17.90 -19.57 18.33
CA THR A 239 17.09 -20.67 17.81
C THR A 239 16.77 -20.48 16.32
N VAL A 240 16.74 -21.57 15.55
CA VAL A 240 16.24 -21.56 14.17
C VAL A 240 14.71 -21.68 14.18
N VAL A 241 14.04 -20.70 13.57
CA VAL A 241 12.58 -20.61 13.49
C VAL A 241 12.10 -21.21 12.17
N SER A 242 11.04 -22.02 12.22
CA SER A 242 10.30 -22.51 11.04
C SER A 242 9.08 -21.62 10.74
N PRO A 243 8.60 -21.56 9.47
CA PRO A 243 7.40 -20.80 9.12
C PRO A 243 6.19 -21.22 9.96
N GLY A 244 5.49 -20.24 10.53
CA GLY A 244 4.30 -20.48 11.38
C GLY A 244 4.60 -21.01 12.78
N GLN A 245 5.87 -21.22 13.15
CA GLN A 245 6.24 -21.55 14.52
C GLN A 245 6.05 -20.32 15.41
N ALA A 246 5.21 -20.44 16.45
CA ALA A 246 4.94 -19.36 17.39
C ALA A 246 6.23 -18.93 18.11
N VAL A 247 6.47 -17.62 18.17
CA VAL A 247 7.60 -16.99 18.87
C VAL A 247 7.13 -16.43 20.21
N VAL A 248 6.01 -15.70 20.20
CA VAL A 248 5.38 -15.15 21.40
C VAL A 248 3.85 -15.23 21.32
N ARG A 249 3.19 -15.25 22.48
CA ARG A 249 1.74 -15.07 22.61
C ARG A 249 1.46 -13.65 23.13
N LEU A 250 0.80 -12.84 22.31
CA LEU A 250 0.39 -11.48 22.66
C LEU A 250 -1.09 -11.45 23.06
N VAL A 251 -1.39 -10.84 24.20
CA VAL A 251 -2.75 -10.70 24.74
C VAL A 251 -3.08 -9.22 24.87
N GLU A 252 -4.19 -8.79 24.26
CA GLU A 252 -4.66 -7.40 24.35
C GLU A 252 -5.17 -7.09 25.77
N ASP A 253 -4.66 -6.03 26.39
CA ASP A 253 -4.98 -5.60 27.76
C ASP A 253 -5.96 -4.41 27.81
N SER A 254 -6.09 -3.65 26.73
CA SER A 254 -6.90 -2.43 26.69
C SER A 254 -8.41 -2.67 26.55
N ARG A 255 -8.83 -3.81 26.00
CA ARG A 255 -10.25 -4.11 25.72
C ARG A 255 -10.61 -5.51 26.20
N LEU A 256 -11.24 -5.58 27.37
CA LEU A 256 -11.65 -6.83 28.00
C LEU A 256 -13.14 -7.08 27.81
N LYS A 257 -13.49 -8.35 27.61
CA LYS A 257 -14.87 -8.79 27.41
C LYS A 257 -15.23 -9.90 28.39
N ALA A 258 -16.37 -9.79 29.05
CA ALA A 258 -16.95 -10.89 29.80
C ALA A 258 -18.00 -11.61 28.96
N ARG A 259 -17.86 -12.94 28.87
CA ARG A 259 -18.90 -13.83 28.36
C ARG A 259 -19.69 -14.36 29.55
N ILE A 260 -20.97 -13.97 29.64
CA ILE A 260 -21.86 -14.34 30.75
C ILE A 260 -23.06 -15.10 30.19
N GLY A 261 -23.27 -16.33 30.66
CA GLY A 261 -24.46 -17.11 30.36
C GLY A 261 -25.65 -16.58 31.18
N VAL A 262 -26.63 -16.01 30.50
CA VAL A 262 -27.83 -15.43 31.12
C VAL A 262 -29.06 -16.26 30.73
N PRO A 263 -29.92 -16.67 31.69
CA PRO A 263 -31.15 -17.38 31.38
C PRO A 263 -32.09 -16.56 30.46
N PRO A 264 -32.86 -17.21 29.56
CA PRO A 264 -33.75 -16.52 28.62
C PRO A 264 -34.78 -15.57 29.27
N SER A 265 -35.24 -15.91 30.49
CA SER A 265 -36.20 -15.09 31.26
C SER A 265 -35.64 -13.75 31.72
N VAL A 266 -34.31 -13.64 31.78
CA VAL A 266 -33.57 -12.48 32.26
C VAL A 266 -32.92 -11.73 31.11
N ILE A 267 -32.43 -12.45 30.10
CA ILE A 267 -31.69 -11.85 28.97
C ILE A 267 -32.55 -10.92 28.11
N SER A 268 -33.87 -11.14 28.06
CA SER A 268 -34.84 -10.26 27.40
C SER A 268 -34.91 -8.85 28.02
N ARG A 269 -34.37 -8.67 29.23
CA ARG A 269 -34.30 -7.38 29.94
C ARG A 269 -32.95 -6.68 29.75
N LEU A 270 -31.95 -7.36 29.19
CA LEU A 270 -30.67 -6.75 28.87
C LEU A 270 -30.81 -5.97 27.56
N THR A 271 -30.36 -4.72 27.58
CA THR A 271 -30.34 -3.87 26.38
C THR A 271 -28.89 -3.65 25.95
N PRO A 272 -28.51 -4.00 24.69
CA PRO A 272 -27.22 -3.62 24.15
C PRO A 272 -26.98 -2.11 24.26
N GLY A 273 -25.77 -1.71 24.66
CA GLY A 273 -25.35 -0.33 24.91
C GLY A 273 -25.62 0.18 26.33
N ARG A 274 -26.35 -0.56 27.16
CA ARG A 274 -26.59 -0.19 28.58
C ARG A 274 -25.55 -0.82 29.50
N GLN A 275 -25.22 -0.11 30.57
CA GLN A 275 -24.33 -0.58 31.64
C GLN A 275 -25.09 -1.35 32.71
N TYR A 276 -24.48 -2.43 33.19
CA TYR A 276 -24.97 -3.25 34.29
C TYR A 276 -23.82 -3.61 35.23
N PRO A 277 -24.09 -3.71 36.54
CA PRO A 277 -23.07 -4.09 37.52
C PRO A 277 -22.64 -5.54 37.32
N VAL A 278 -21.34 -5.74 37.20
CA VAL A 278 -20.70 -7.06 37.12
C VAL A 278 -19.71 -7.19 38.26
N GLU A 279 -19.93 -8.21 39.09
CA GLU A 279 -19.01 -8.58 40.16
C GLU A 279 -17.85 -9.42 39.58
N VAL A 280 -16.62 -9.01 39.85
CA VAL A 280 -15.40 -9.76 39.53
C VAL A 280 -14.49 -9.78 40.75
N ASN A 281 -14.19 -10.98 41.26
CA ASN A 281 -13.34 -11.17 42.45
C ASN A 281 -13.78 -10.38 43.69
N GLY A 282 -15.07 -10.06 43.83
CA GLY A 282 -15.64 -9.32 44.96
C GLY A 282 -15.77 -7.80 44.74
N ASP A 283 -15.22 -7.27 43.66
CA ASP A 283 -15.37 -5.86 43.26
C ASP A 283 -16.43 -5.73 42.17
N THR A 284 -17.24 -4.66 42.22
CA THR A 284 -18.27 -4.37 41.21
C THR A 284 -17.75 -3.41 40.16
N TYR A 285 -17.92 -3.78 38.88
CA TYR A 285 -17.55 -2.97 37.73
C TYR A 285 -18.78 -2.70 36.85
N ASP A 286 -18.90 -1.46 36.35
CA ASP A 286 -19.92 -1.13 35.37
C ASP A 286 -19.53 -1.68 34.00
N ALA A 287 -20.21 -2.75 33.58
CA ALA A 287 -19.94 -3.42 32.32
C ALA A 287 -21.01 -3.05 31.28
N THR A 288 -20.56 -2.67 30.08
CA THR A 288 -21.48 -2.27 29.00
C THR A 288 -21.85 -3.48 28.15
N VAL A 289 -23.13 -3.76 27.94
CA VAL A 289 -23.57 -4.86 27.07
C VAL A 289 -23.21 -4.53 25.62
N LEU A 290 -22.28 -5.27 25.02
CA LEU A 290 -21.91 -5.11 23.62
C LEU A 290 -22.92 -5.83 22.71
N SER A 291 -23.17 -7.09 23.00
CA SER A 291 -24.07 -7.92 22.20
C SER A 291 -24.61 -9.09 23.00
N ILE A 292 -25.73 -9.64 22.51
CA ILE A 292 -26.32 -10.87 23.02
C ILE A 292 -26.27 -11.86 21.86
N LEU A 293 -25.60 -13.00 22.07
CA LEU A 293 -25.54 -14.04 21.06
C LEU A 293 -26.92 -14.73 20.95
N PRO A 294 -27.43 -14.94 19.73
CA PRO A 294 -28.76 -15.51 19.52
C PRO A 294 -28.82 -17.00 19.86
N GLU A 295 -27.67 -17.64 20.02
CA GLU A 295 -27.54 -19.07 20.29
C GLU A 295 -27.81 -19.37 21.76
N LEU A 296 -28.69 -20.36 21.99
CA LEU A 296 -28.92 -20.94 23.30
C LEU A 296 -27.96 -22.11 23.49
N ASP A 297 -27.09 -22.02 24.50
CA ASP A 297 -26.26 -23.14 24.91
C ASP A 297 -27.16 -24.25 25.49
N SER A 298 -27.16 -25.42 24.87
CA SER A 298 -28.07 -26.52 25.23
C SER A 298 -27.70 -27.22 26.53
N ALA A 299 -26.41 -27.19 26.92
CA ALA A 299 -25.91 -27.81 28.14
C ALA A 299 -26.30 -26.97 29.38
N THR A 300 -26.19 -25.64 29.26
CA THR A 300 -26.47 -24.71 30.37
C THR A 300 -27.85 -24.06 30.29
N ARG A 301 -28.55 -24.17 29.15
CA ARG A 301 -29.83 -23.51 28.86
C ARG A 301 -29.77 -21.99 29.04
N THR A 302 -28.65 -21.38 28.71
CA THR A 302 -28.42 -19.94 28.79
C THR A 302 -28.10 -19.36 27.41
N GLN A 303 -28.42 -18.08 27.21
CA GLN A 303 -27.90 -17.30 26.08
C GLN A 303 -26.68 -16.51 26.55
N THR A 304 -25.70 -16.32 25.68
CA THR A 304 -24.46 -15.61 26.06
C THR A 304 -24.61 -14.11 25.83
N ALA A 305 -24.50 -13.31 26.89
CA ALA A 305 -24.29 -11.88 26.80
C ALA A 305 -22.78 -11.58 26.81
N ILE A 306 -22.35 -10.70 25.91
CA ILE A 306 -20.98 -10.18 25.83
C ILE A 306 -20.98 -8.77 26.40
N LEU A 307 -20.23 -8.55 27.49
CA LEU A 307 -20.13 -7.26 28.16
C LEU A 307 -18.70 -6.73 28.11
N ALA A 308 -18.52 -5.45 27.79
CA ALA A 308 -17.23 -4.78 27.87
C ALA A 308 -16.91 -4.42 29.33
N LEU A 309 -15.69 -4.73 29.75
CA LEU A 309 -15.18 -4.43 31.09
C LEU A 309 -14.01 -3.43 31.02
N PRO A 310 -13.78 -2.65 32.08
CA PRO A 310 -12.61 -1.79 32.18
C PRO A 310 -11.31 -2.62 32.23
N PRO A 311 -10.17 -2.06 31.78
CA PRO A 311 -8.88 -2.77 31.70
C PRO A 311 -8.25 -3.08 33.07
N THR A 312 -8.88 -2.66 34.17
CA THR A 312 -8.43 -2.95 35.55
C THR A 312 -8.65 -4.40 35.98
N VAL A 313 -9.41 -5.16 35.20
CA VAL A 313 -9.82 -6.52 35.53
C VAL A 313 -8.85 -7.55 34.94
N VAL A 314 -8.55 -8.62 35.67
CA VAL A 314 -7.63 -9.66 35.17
C VAL A 314 -8.34 -10.62 34.21
N PRO A 315 -7.81 -10.86 33.00
CA PRO A 315 -8.32 -11.90 32.09
C PRO A 315 -8.33 -13.29 32.74
N GLY A 316 -9.34 -14.11 32.44
CA GLY A 316 -9.54 -15.44 33.03
C GLY A 316 -10.35 -15.45 34.32
N ALA A 317 -10.58 -14.29 34.96
CA ALA A 317 -11.43 -14.21 36.14
C ALA A 317 -12.91 -14.51 35.82
N ILE A 318 -13.66 -14.90 36.85
CA ILE A 318 -15.10 -15.18 36.75
C ILE A 318 -15.85 -13.88 36.99
N ALA A 319 -16.62 -13.46 35.99
CA ALA A 319 -17.56 -12.35 36.06
C ALA A 319 -18.96 -12.86 36.38
N ARG A 320 -19.64 -12.24 37.34
CA ARG A 320 -21.05 -12.48 37.67
C ARG A 320 -21.87 -11.23 37.39
N LEU A 321 -22.97 -11.40 36.67
CA LEU A 321 -23.88 -10.30 36.38
C LEU A 321 -24.96 -10.24 37.47
N GLU A 322 -25.04 -9.11 38.16
CA GLU A 322 -26.08 -8.86 39.15
C GLU A 322 -27.28 -8.18 38.48
N ILE A 323 -28.48 -8.75 38.70
CA ILE A 323 -29.71 -8.22 38.12
C ILE A 323 -30.78 -8.19 39.19
N ASP A 324 -31.26 -7.00 39.48
CA ASP A 324 -32.37 -6.79 40.40
C ASP A 324 -33.66 -7.37 39.82
N ARG A 325 -34.31 -8.24 40.59
CA ARG A 325 -35.60 -8.82 40.26
C ARG A 325 -36.68 -8.25 41.16
N SER A 326 -37.43 -7.26 40.66
CA SER A 326 -38.67 -6.83 41.31
C SER A 326 -39.79 -7.81 40.97
N GLN A 327 -40.33 -8.50 41.97
CA GLN A 327 -41.54 -9.30 41.83
C GLN A 327 -42.72 -8.49 42.36
N SER A 328 -43.45 -7.83 41.45
CA SER A 328 -44.72 -7.19 41.80
C SER A 328 -45.72 -8.28 42.14
N THR A 329 -46.01 -8.41 43.43
CA THR A 329 -46.94 -9.41 43.94
C THR A 329 -48.06 -8.69 44.66
N GLU A 330 -49.30 -8.84 44.17
CA GLU A 330 -50.47 -8.28 44.87
C GLU A 330 -50.66 -8.99 46.21
N GLY A 331 -50.78 -8.21 47.28
CA GLY A 331 -50.92 -8.68 48.64
C GLY A 331 -51.01 -7.51 49.62
N TYR A 332 -51.26 -7.82 50.88
CA TYR A 332 -51.33 -6.86 51.97
C TYR A 332 -50.15 -7.08 52.90
N TRP A 333 -49.51 -6.01 53.33
CA TRP A 333 -48.49 -6.07 54.36
C TRP A 333 -49.15 -6.13 55.73
N LEU A 334 -48.92 -7.22 56.46
CA LEU A 334 -49.32 -7.35 57.85
C LEU A 334 -48.07 -7.46 58.73
N PRO A 335 -48.10 -6.92 59.97
CA PRO A 335 -47.07 -7.25 60.97
C PRO A 335 -46.98 -8.76 61.16
N THR A 336 -45.79 -9.32 61.24
CA THR A 336 -45.62 -10.77 61.43
C THR A 336 -46.27 -11.25 62.74
N SER A 337 -46.41 -10.37 63.74
CA SER A 337 -47.13 -10.62 64.99
C SER A 337 -48.64 -10.83 64.84
N ALA A 338 -49.24 -10.35 63.74
CA ALA A 338 -50.67 -10.50 63.44
C ALA A 338 -51.00 -11.90 62.87
N LEU A 339 -49.99 -12.69 62.53
CA LEU A 339 -50.15 -14.01 61.91
C LEU A 339 -50.21 -15.11 62.97
N VAL A 340 -51.21 -15.98 62.82
CA VAL A 340 -51.39 -17.19 63.62
C VAL A 340 -51.33 -18.43 62.74
N ARG A 341 -50.85 -19.54 63.31
CA ARG A 341 -50.76 -20.80 62.59
C ARG A 341 -52.17 -21.29 62.22
N GLY A 342 -52.42 -21.45 60.93
CA GLY A 342 -53.67 -21.93 60.34
C GLY A 342 -53.78 -23.46 60.29
N GLU A 343 -54.81 -23.94 59.62
CA GLU A 343 -54.97 -25.36 59.31
C GLU A 343 -54.16 -25.74 58.06
N ARG A 344 -53.71 -26.99 57.99
CA ARG A 344 -52.99 -27.58 56.84
C ARG A 344 -51.75 -26.80 56.37
N GLY A 345 -51.09 -26.06 57.27
CA GLY A 345 -49.84 -25.36 56.98
C GLY A 345 -49.99 -23.94 56.40
N LEU A 346 -51.23 -23.46 56.23
CA LEU A 346 -51.49 -22.06 55.89
C LEU A 346 -51.41 -21.18 57.14
N TRP A 347 -51.26 -19.86 56.95
CA TRP A 347 -51.35 -18.88 58.02
C TRP A 347 -52.78 -18.36 58.11
N ALA A 348 -53.11 -17.72 59.22
CA ALA A 348 -54.35 -16.98 59.36
C ALA A 348 -54.07 -15.67 60.09
N CYS A 349 -54.98 -14.72 59.93
CA CYS A 349 -55.03 -13.52 60.75
C CYS A 349 -56.46 -13.33 61.26
N TYR A 350 -56.61 -12.50 62.27
CA TYR A 350 -57.90 -12.17 62.84
C TYR A 350 -58.33 -10.80 62.32
N ALA A 351 -59.36 -10.78 61.48
CA ALA A 351 -59.96 -9.57 60.95
C ALA A 351 -61.20 -9.21 61.77
N LEU A 352 -61.42 -7.91 61.97
CA LEU A 352 -62.59 -7.38 62.66
C LEU A 352 -63.73 -7.23 61.66
N VAL A 353 -64.86 -7.87 61.94
CA VAL A 353 -66.08 -7.81 61.13
C VAL A 353 -67.16 -7.06 61.91
N ALA A 354 -67.83 -6.12 61.25
CA ALA A 354 -68.98 -5.42 61.83
C ALA A 354 -70.13 -6.42 62.06
N ILE A 355 -70.76 -6.35 63.23
CA ILE A 355 -71.84 -7.25 63.62
C ILE A 355 -73.14 -6.77 62.94
N PRO A 356 -73.78 -7.54 62.04
CA PRO A 356 -75.06 -7.15 61.47
C PRO A 356 -76.18 -7.45 62.47
N GLY A 357 -76.71 -6.42 63.12
CA GLY A 357 -77.84 -6.49 64.06
C GLY A 357 -78.20 -5.11 64.62
N PRO A 358 -79.41 -4.92 65.19
CA PRO A 358 -79.79 -3.63 65.78
C PRO A 358 -78.82 -3.26 66.92
N GLU A 359 -78.26 -2.06 66.87
CA GLU A 359 -77.19 -1.52 67.75
C GLU A 359 -77.55 -1.42 69.25
N GLU A 360 -78.69 -1.97 69.70
CA GLU A 360 -79.27 -1.67 71.02
C GLU A 360 -78.76 -2.54 72.19
N GLU A 361 -77.98 -3.60 71.96
CA GLU A 361 -77.47 -4.46 73.06
C GLU A 361 -75.94 -4.54 73.18
N LEU A 362 -75.17 -3.87 72.32
CA LEU A 362 -73.70 -3.94 72.33
C LEU A 362 -73.04 -2.56 72.44
N PRO A 363 -71.95 -2.39 73.23
CA PRO A 363 -71.22 -1.14 73.32
C PRO A 363 -70.71 -0.66 71.95
N ARG A 364 -70.79 0.66 71.67
CA ARG A 364 -70.26 1.26 70.44
C ARG A 364 -68.78 0.90 70.25
N GLY A 365 -68.44 0.42 69.04
CA GLY A 365 -67.09 -0.01 68.67
C GLY A 365 -66.79 -1.49 68.96
N THR A 366 -67.81 -2.29 69.28
CA THR A 366 -67.67 -3.75 69.38
C THR A 366 -67.73 -4.36 67.98
N ALA A 367 -66.71 -5.14 67.64
CA ALA A 367 -66.61 -5.90 66.41
C ALA A 367 -66.42 -7.39 66.74
N GLN A 368 -66.80 -8.25 65.81
CA GLN A 368 -66.56 -9.68 65.93
C GLN A 368 -65.24 -10.05 65.26
N ILE A 369 -64.43 -10.88 65.91
CA ILE A 369 -63.23 -11.43 65.29
C ILE A 369 -63.62 -12.57 64.36
N GLU A 370 -63.24 -12.45 63.08
CA GLU A 370 -63.26 -13.53 62.11
C GLU A 370 -61.84 -13.99 61.80
N ARG A 371 -61.65 -15.30 61.73
CA ARG A 371 -60.38 -15.89 61.32
C ARG A 371 -60.33 -15.97 59.80
N ARG A 372 -59.39 -15.27 59.19
CA ARG A 372 -59.19 -15.29 57.74
C ARG A 372 -57.88 -15.95 57.38
N THR A 373 -57.97 -16.96 56.53
CA THR A 373 -56.81 -17.72 56.05
C THR A 373 -56.02 -16.88 55.05
N VAL A 374 -54.71 -16.85 55.25
CA VAL A 374 -53.76 -16.11 54.43
C VAL A 374 -52.52 -16.96 54.14
N GLU A 375 -51.93 -16.74 52.98
CA GLU A 375 -50.65 -17.29 52.57
C GLU A 375 -49.58 -16.20 52.71
N VAL A 376 -48.44 -16.54 53.31
CA VAL A 376 -47.28 -15.64 53.41
C VAL A 376 -46.44 -15.80 52.16
N LEU A 377 -46.30 -14.71 51.41
CA LEU A 377 -45.59 -14.69 50.14
C LEU A 377 -44.14 -14.23 50.31
N TYR A 378 -43.92 -13.25 51.18
CA TYR A 378 -42.60 -12.70 51.47
C TYR A 378 -42.58 -12.14 52.89
N THR A 379 -41.41 -12.12 53.55
CA THR A 379 -41.24 -11.52 54.87
C THR A 379 -40.00 -10.65 54.83
N GLU A 380 -40.15 -9.41 55.26
CA GLU A 380 -39.11 -8.39 55.28
C GLU A 380 -39.17 -7.70 56.65
N GLY A 381 -38.11 -7.88 57.45
CA GLY A 381 -38.05 -7.35 58.81
C GLY A 381 -39.19 -7.88 59.69
N ASP A 382 -40.03 -6.96 60.18
CA ASP A 382 -41.16 -7.21 61.09
C ASP A 382 -42.52 -7.32 60.38
N ARG A 383 -42.52 -7.28 59.04
CA ARG A 383 -43.73 -7.35 58.22
C ARG A 383 -43.68 -8.54 57.28
N SER A 384 -44.85 -9.11 57.03
CA SER A 384 -45.05 -10.20 56.09
C SER A 384 -46.06 -9.77 55.04
N LEU A 385 -45.68 -9.89 53.77
CA LEU A 385 -46.57 -9.70 52.63
C LEU A 385 -47.43 -10.96 52.51
N VAL A 386 -48.74 -10.79 52.67
CA VAL A 386 -49.70 -11.90 52.64
C VAL A 386 -50.73 -11.74 51.53
N ARG A 387 -51.25 -12.87 51.06
CA ARG A 387 -52.39 -12.93 50.13
C ARG A 387 -53.40 -13.93 50.66
N GLY A 388 -54.69 -13.61 50.56
CA GLY A 388 -55.74 -14.50 51.07
C GLY A 388 -57.08 -13.81 51.07
N MET A 389 -57.95 -14.23 51.99
CA MET A 389 -59.33 -13.72 52.11
C MET A 389 -59.44 -12.32 52.75
N LEU A 390 -58.41 -11.49 52.60
CA LEU A 390 -58.40 -10.11 53.08
C LEU A 390 -58.95 -9.16 52.01
N GLN A 391 -59.71 -8.18 52.46
CA GLN A 391 -60.30 -7.12 51.66
C GLN A 391 -59.63 -5.77 52.00
N PRO A 392 -59.55 -4.84 51.03
CA PRO A 392 -59.03 -3.50 51.31
C PRO A 392 -59.87 -2.82 52.40
N GLY A 393 -59.21 -2.37 53.48
CA GLY A 393 -59.87 -1.69 54.61
C GLY A 393 -60.22 -2.58 55.80
N ASP A 394 -59.95 -3.90 55.74
CA ASP A 394 -60.07 -4.75 56.94
C ASP A 394 -59.14 -4.28 58.06
N GLN A 395 -59.68 -4.15 59.27
CA GLN A 395 -58.87 -3.95 60.47
C GLN A 395 -58.43 -5.32 61.02
N VAL A 396 -57.12 -5.54 61.10
CA VAL A 396 -56.53 -6.81 61.54
C VAL A 396 -55.90 -6.65 62.92
N VAL A 397 -56.04 -7.67 63.76
CA VAL A 397 -55.45 -7.70 65.10
C VAL A 397 -53.92 -7.78 65.01
N LYS A 398 -53.24 -6.70 65.42
CA LYS A 398 -51.78 -6.53 65.33
C LYS A 398 -50.98 -7.38 66.33
N THR A 399 -51.49 -7.56 67.56
CA THR A 399 -50.80 -8.24 68.68
C THR A 399 -51.78 -8.97 69.59
N GLY A 400 -51.29 -9.93 70.39
CA GLY A 400 -52.12 -10.67 71.36
C GLY A 400 -52.98 -11.77 70.73
N THR A 401 -52.66 -12.18 69.50
CA THR A 401 -53.46 -13.13 68.70
C THR A 401 -53.68 -14.51 69.37
N GLN A 402 -52.88 -14.88 70.37
CA GLN A 402 -53.04 -16.11 71.16
C GLN A 402 -54.22 -16.07 72.14
N GLN A 403 -54.77 -14.89 72.43
CA GLN A 403 -55.85 -14.70 73.41
C GLN A 403 -57.24 -14.70 72.77
N PHE A 404 -57.33 -14.80 71.44
CA PHE A 404 -58.57 -14.69 70.70
C PHE A 404 -58.98 -16.01 70.05
N VAL A 405 -60.29 -16.26 70.07
CA VAL A 405 -60.94 -17.41 69.42
C VAL A 405 -61.89 -16.88 68.33
N PRO A 406 -62.05 -17.56 67.18
CA PRO A 406 -62.98 -17.12 66.14
C PRO A 406 -64.40 -16.93 66.69
N GLY A 407 -65.05 -15.82 66.32
CA GLY A 407 -66.40 -15.47 66.76
C GLY A 407 -66.49 -14.65 68.04
N GLN A 408 -65.37 -14.39 68.73
CA GLN A 408 -65.31 -13.58 69.94
C GLN A 408 -65.57 -12.09 69.64
N PHE A 409 -66.36 -11.44 70.48
CA PHE A 409 -66.57 -9.99 70.43
C PHE A 409 -65.42 -9.26 71.11
N VAL A 410 -64.87 -8.28 70.41
CA VAL A 410 -63.77 -7.45 70.90
C VAL A 410 -64.06 -5.99 70.61
N ARG A 411 -63.44 -5.11 71.37
CA ARG A 411 -63.51 -3.67 71.14
C ARG A 411 -62.21 -3.22 70.48
N GLY A 412 -62.33 -2.60 69.30
CA GLY A 412 -61.17 -2.03 68.62
C GLY A 412 -60.56 -0.90 69.43
N VAL A 413 -59.25 -0.92 69.60
CA VAL A 413 -58.47 0.22 70.08
C VAL A 413 -57.57 0.60 68.90
N GLU A 414 -57.90 1.70 68.22
CA GLU A 414 -57.07 2.20 67.13
C GLU A 414 -55.79 2.81 67.73
N GLU A 415 -54.63 2.19 67.45
CA GLU A 415 -53.35 2.90 67.51
C GLU A 415 -53.25 3.76 66.24
N SER A 416 -53.14 5.08 66.42
CA SER A 416 -52.92 6.04 65.33
C SER A 416 -51.57 5.85 64.64
#